data_AF-A0A2U2D058-F1
#
_entry.id   AF-A0A2U2D058-F1
#
_cell.length_a   1.000
_cell.length_b   1.000
_cell.length_c   1.000
_cell.angle_alpha   90.00
_cell.angle_beta   90.00
_cell.angle_gamma   90.00
#
_symmetry.space_group_name_H-M   'P 1'
#
loop_
_entity.id
_entity.type
_entity.pdbx_description
1 polymer ?
#
loop_
_entity_poly.entity_id
_entity_poly.type
_entity_poly.pdbx_seq_one_letter_code
_entity_poly.pdbx_strand_id
1 'polypeptide(L)'
;MHAPRLIMSIAALLVLAGCGTRQTDEAPARKPAEVKAQIVRLLPAKTVDREGWATDIYAAFAAQEISPTTQNLCSVLAVTEQESTFQVDPSVPGLGKIARDEINRRAAKVHIPNLLVNGALQASSPNGKSYSSRLNAARSEKELSAIFDDFTGMVPMGRTLFGGFNPVHTGGPMQVSIEFAEQQARNYPYPVEGSIRHEVFSRRGGMYFGIAHLLGYPVSYTEPLYRFADFNAGWYASRNAAFQNALSRASGIPLALDGDLIRYGSIMPGTTELAVRALGKQLGMRNPTIRDQLDKGNSLEFEETKLYQRVFALAEQAEGRALPRAVLPGIVLQSPKITRKLTTAWFAKRVDERYRRCMAKGG
;
A
#
# COMPACT_ATOMS: atom_id res chain seq x y z
N MET A 1 -2.56 -32.37 71.50
CA MET A 1 -1.95 -31.03 71.34
C MET A 1 -1.61 -30.82 69.86
N HIS A 2 -2.49 -30.14 69.14
CA HIS A 2 -2.42 -29.91 67.69
C HIS A 2 -1.77 -28.55 67.41
N ALA A 3 -0.50 -28.53 67.03
CA ALA A 3 0.19 -27.27 66.73
C ALA A 3 1.33 -27.29 65.69
N PRO A 4 1.61 -28.34 64.87
CA PRO A 4 2.59 -28.18 63.78
C PRO A 4 1.93 -28.05 62.39
N ARG A 5 0.64 -28.38 62.23
CA ARG A 5 -0.03 -28.37 60.91
C ARG A 5 -0.51 -27.00 60.45
N LEU A 6 -0.70 -26.04 61.37
CA LEU A 6 -1.21 -24.70 61.02
C LEU A 6 -0.12 -23.80 60.43
N ILE A 7 1.14 -23.96 60.86
CA ILE A 7 2.25 -23.11 60.42
C ILE A 7 2.70 -23.47 58.99
N MET A 8 2.61 -24.74 58.62
CA MET A 8 2.99 -25.20 57.27
C MET A 8 1.94 -24.84 56.19
N SER A 9 0.68 -24.62 56.59
CA SER A 9 -0.39 -24.20 55.67
C SER A 9 -0.36 -22.68 55.37
N ILE A 10 0.20 -21.85 56.26
CA ILE A 10 0.30 -20.41 56.04
C ILE A 10 1.47 -20.07 55.11
N ALA A 11 2.57 -20.84 55.16
CA ALA A 11 3.70 -20.66 54.25
C ALA A 11 3.37 -21.03 52.79
N ALA A 12 2.46 -21.98 52.56
CA ALA A 12 2.02 -22.36 51.22
C ALA A 12 1.05 -21.35 50.57
N LEU A 13 0.34 -20.54 51.36
CA LEU A 13 -0.58 -19.51 50.85
C LEU A 13 0.13 -18.19 50.47
N LEU A 14 1.33 -17.93 51.00
CA LEU A 14 2.11 -16.74 50.66
C LEU A 14 2.93 -16.88 49.35
N VAL A 15 3.14 -18.10 48.85
CA VAL A 15 3.85 -18.34 47.57
C VAL A 15 2.91 -18.26 46.35
N LEU A 16 1.59 -18.34 46.56
CA LEU A 16 0.59 -18.26 45.48
C LEU A 16 0.09 -16.83 45.18
N ALA A 17 0.52 -15.82 45.93
CA ALA A 17 0.17 -14.41 45.68
C ALA A 17 1.12 -13.70 44.69
N GLY A 18 2.15 -14.38 44.18
CA GLY A 18 3.18 -13.80 43.29
C GLY A 18 2.96 -13.98 41.78
N CYS A 19 1.92 -14.71 41.36
CA CYS A 19 1.60 -14.92 39.94
C CYS A 19 0.39 -14.09 39.48
N GLY A 20 0.24 -12.89 40.05
CA GLY A 20 -0.59 -11.85 39.44
C GLY A 20 0.11 -11.36 38.19
N THR A 21 -0.37 -11.81 37.03
CA THR A 21 -0.17 -11.23 35.70
C THR A 21 0.31 -9.78 35.79
N ARG A 22 1.57 -9.51 35.39
CA ARG A 22 1.96 -8.18 34.94
C ARG A 22 1.01 -7.85 33.77
N GLN A 23 -0.07 -7.14 34.06
CA GLN A 23 -0.63 -6.21 33.10
C GLN A 23 0.57 -5.38 32.67
N THR A 24 0.99 -5.58 31.42
CA THR A 24 1.82 -4.59 30.74
C THR A 24 1.15 -3.26 30.99
N ASP A 25 1.82 -2.37 31.74
CA ASP A 25 1.40 -1.00 31.95
C ASP A 25 1.25 -0.36 30.57
N GLU A 26 0.05 -0.45 30.01
CA GLU A 26 -0.31 0.21 28.77
C GLU A 26 -0.31 1.69 29.12
N ALA A 27 0.71 2.40 28.63
CA ALA A 27 0.83 3.83 28.86
C ALA A 27 -0.52 4.48 28.55
N PRO A 28 -1.02 5.40 29.40
CA PRO A 28 -2.36 5.94 29.25
C PRO A 28 -2.57 6.48 27.84
N ALA A 29 -3.71 6.11 27.23
CA ALA A 29 -4.05 6.52 25.88
C ALA A 29 -3.89 8.03 25.72
N ARG A 30 -3.03 8.44 24.79
CA ARG A 30 -2.69 9.86 24.57
C ARG A 30 -3.93 10.63 24.16
N LYS A 31 -4.12 11.83 24.72
CA LYS A 31 -5.31 12.64 24.43
C LYS A 31 -5.31 13.07 22.96
N PRO A 32 -6.48 13.17 22.29
CA PRO A 32 -6.57 13.58 20.90
C PRO A 32 -5.82 14.88 20.58
N ALA A 33 -5.93 15.88 21.46
CA ALA A 33 -5.25 17.17 21.31
C ALA A 33 -3.72 17.06 21.32
N GLU A 34 -3.17 16.17 22.15
CA GLU A 34 -1.71 15.95 22.24
C GLU A 34 -1.17 15.29 20.97
N VAL A 35 -1.91 14.32 20.41
CA VAL A 35 -1.53 13.65 19.16
C VAL A 35 -1.60 14.63 18.00
N LYS A 36 -2.68 15.41 17.88
CA LYS A 36 -2.82 16.44 16.84
C LYS A 36 -1.71 17.48 16.93
N ALA A 37 -1.41 18.01 18.13
CA ALA A 37 -0.31 18.95 18.33
C ALA A 37 1.05 18.36 17.94
N GLN A 38 1.29 17.07 18.20
CA GLN A 38 2.50 16.39 17.73
C GLN A 38 2.53 16.31 16.20
N ILE A 39 1.43 15.93 15.55
CA ILE A 39 1.36 15.88 14.07
C ILE A 39 1.69 17.26 13.49
N VAL A 40 1.08 18.32 14.04
CA VAL A 40 1.38 19.72 13.65
C VAL A 40 2.87 20.01 13.77
N ARG A 41 3.51 19.66 14.90
CA ARG A 41 4.95 19.85 15.10
C ARG A 41 5.82 19.10 14.09
N LEU A 42 5.44 17.87 13.76
CA LEU A 42 6.20 17.00 12.85
C LEU A 42 6.08 17.43 11.37
N LEU A 43 4.94 18.01 10.98
CA LEU A 43 4.68 18.49 9.62
C LEU A 43 5.78 19.44 9.10
N PRO A 44 6.08 19.43 7.79
CA PRO A 44 6.92 20.45 7.17
C PRO A 44 6.39 21.86 7.46
N ALA A 45 7.30 22.81 7.72
CA ALA A 45 6.91 24.15 8.17
C ALA A 45 6.05 24.91 7.14
N LYS A 46 6.25 24.63 5.85
CA LYS A 46 5.56 25.27 4.73
C LYS A 46 4.25 24.61 4.34
N THR A 47 3.83 23.54 5.04
CA THR A 47 2.54 22.90 4.76
C THR A 47 1.40 23.89 5.03
N VAL A 48 0.51 24.05 4.05
CA VAL A 48 -0.71 24.86 4.20
C VAL A 48 -1.75 24.05 4.97
N ASP A 49 -2.49 24.72 5.86
CA ASP A 49 -3.54 24.12 6.71
C ASP A 49 -3.07 22.90 7.54
N ARG A 50 -2.00 23.11 8.34
CA ARG A 50 -1.39 22.07 9.17
C ARG A 50 -2.37 21.45 10.18
N GLU A 51 -3.27 22.26 10.73
CA GLU A 51 -4.29 21.81 11.68
C GLU A 51 -5.33 20.90 11.00
N GLY A 52 -5.74 21.23 9.77
CA GLY A 52 -6.60 20.38 8.96
C GLY A 52 -5.95 19.03 8.64
N TRP A 53 -4.68 19.03 8.23
CA TRP A 53 -3.92 17.78 8.02
C TRP A 53 -3.82 16.95 9.31
N ALA A 54 -3.49 17.58 10.43
CA ALA A 54 -3.40 16.89 11.71
C ALA A 54 -4.75 16.28 12.13
N THR A 55 -5.85 16.97 11.87
CA THR A 55 -7.19 16.47 12.14
C THR A 55 -7.53 15.25 11.30
N ASP A 56 -7.33 15.30 9.98
CA ASP A 56 -7.66 14.17 9.09
C ASP A 56 -6.74 12.96 9.30
N ILE A 57 -5.45 13.19 9.55
CA ILE A 57 -4.50 12.12 9.94
C ILE A 57 -4.96 11.47 11.24
N TYR A 58 -5.21 12.26 12.28
CA TYR A 58 -5.65 11.73 13.57
C TYR A 58 -6.97 10.94 13.44
N ALA A 59 -7.93 11.47 12.67
CA ALA A 59 -9.22 10.83 12.46
C ALA A 59 -9.08 9.47 11.77
N ALA A 60 -8.15 9.33 10.82
CA ALA A 60 -7.83 8.06 10.19
C ALA A 60 -7.17 7.06 11.14
N PHE A 61 -6.23 7.52 11.99
CA PHE A 61 -5.61 6.67 13.02
C PHE A 61 -6.65 6.15 14.03
N ALA A 62 -7.51 7.05 14.52
CA ALA A 62 -8.53 6.70 15.49
C ALA A 62 -9.57 5.73 14.91
N ALA A 63 -10.03 5.96 13.68
CA ALA A 63 -11.02 5.10 13.03
C ALA A 63 -10.51 3.68 12.70
N GLN A 64 -9.19 3.54 12.52
CA GLN A 64 -8.56 2.25 12.19
C GLN A 64 -7.86 1.61 13.39
N GLU A 65 -8.01 2.19 14.58
CA GLU A 65 -7.38 1.73 15.82
C GLU A 65 -5.84 1.59 15.71
N ILE A 66 -5.23 2.44 14.88
CA ILE A 66 -3.78 2.46 14.69
C ILE A 66 -3.15 3.29 15.81
N SER A 67 -2.19 2.70 16.52
CA SER A 67 -1.45 3.42 17.57
C SER A 67 -0.69 4.63 16.98
N PRO A 68 -0.90 5.86 17.49
CA PRO A 68 -0.24 7.07 17.00
C PRO A 68 1.17 7.23 17.59
N THR A 69 2.01 6.20 17.40
CA THR A 69 3.44 6.26 17.75
C THR A 69 4.15 7.26 16.83
N THR A 70 5.24 7.86 17.32
CA THR A 70 6.05 8.77 16.48
C THR A 70 6.51 8.09 15.18
N GLN A 71 6.81 6.79 15.23
CA GLN A 71 7.17 6.01 14.04
C GLN A 71 6.02 5.94 13.02
N ASN A 72 4.80 5.63 13.45
CA ASN A 72 3.64 5.56 12.56
C ASN A 72 3.28 6.94 12.00
N LEU A 73 3.26 7.98 12.85
CA LEU A 73 3.02 9.35 12.43
C LEU A 73 4.05 9.79 11.38
N CYS A 74 5.34 9.58 11.64
CA CYS A 74 6.38 9.95 10.69
C CYS A 74 6.35 9.14 9.39
N SER A 75 5.91 7.88 9.44
CA SER A 75 5.73 7.06 8.24
C SER A 75 4.67 7.64 7.32
N VAL A 76 3.51 8.01 7.89
CA VAL A 76 2.39 8.62 7.15
C VAL A 76 2.77 9.99 6.59
N LEU A 77 3.43 10.82 7.40
CA LEU A 77 3.89 12.15 6.96
C LEU A 77 4.92 12.04 5.84
N ALA A 78 5.86 11.08 5.92
CA ALA A 78 6.89 10.88 4.92
C ALA A 78 6.33 10.43 3.56
N VAL A 79 5.38 9.48 3.57
CA VAL A 79 4.70 9.03 2.36
C VAL A 79 3.85 10.16 1.76
N THR A 80 3.05 10.85 2.59
CA THR A 80 2.22 11.98 2.12
C THR A 80 3.06 13.09 1.50
N GLU A 81 4.21 13.42 2.12
CA GLU A 81 5.13 14.43 1.57
C GLU A 81 5.76 13.96 0.25
N GLN A 82 6.07 12.67 0.12
CA GLN A 82 6.64 12.10 -1.10
C GLN A 82 5.63 12.08 -2.26
N GLU A 83 4.38 11.73 -1.98
CA GLU A 83 3.34 11.57 -3.01
C GLU A 83 2.77 12.90 -3.49
N SER A 84 2.51 13.84 -2.57
CA SER A 84 1.79 15.06 -2.92
C SER A 84 2.39 16.35 -2.37
N THR A 85 3.41 16.27 -1.51
CA THR A 85 3.91 17.44 -0.76
C THR A 85 2.77 18.12 0.02
N PHE A 86 1.86 17.33 0.61
CA PHE A 86 0.67 17.81 1.32
C PHE A 86 -0.26 18.68 0.46
N GLN A 87 -0.52 18.24 -0.76
CA GLN A 87 -1.55 18.81 -1.64
C GLN A 87 -2.60 17.72 -1.91
N VAL A 88 -3.88 18.06 -1.76
CA VAL A 88 -4.96 17.07 -1.95
C VAL A 88 -5.08 16.67 -3.41
N ASP A 89 -4.93 17.63 -4.31
CA ASP A 89 -5.06 17.47 -5.76
C ASP A 89 -3.97 18.29 -6.47
N PRO A 90 -2.70 17.82 -6.44
CA PRO A 90 -1.58 18.56 -7.00
C PRO A 90 -1.72 18.70 -8.52
N SER A 91 -1.33 19.86 -9.05
CA SER A 91 -1.31 20.05 -10.50
C SER A 91 -0.18 19.23 -11.13
N VAL A 92 -0.50 18.56 -12.24
CA VAL A 92 0.46 17.83 -13.08
C VAL A 92 0.77 18.67 -14.32
N PRO A 93 2.02 19.16 -14.48
CA PRO A 93 2.41 19.91 -15.66
C PRO A 93 2.18 19.12 -16.95
N GLY A 94 1.52 19.75 -17.93
CA GLY A 94 1.27 19.13 -19.24
C GLY A 94 0.25 17.98 -19.23
N LEU A 95 -0.52 17.80 -18.15
CA LEU A 95 -1.44 16.66 -17.98
C LEU A 95 -2.40 16.46 -19.16
N GLY A 96 -2.99 17.53 -19.68
CA GLY A 96 -3.91 17.44 -20.82
C GLY A 96 -3.26 16.82 -22.07
N LYS A 97 -2.01 17.17 -22.34
CA LYS A 97 -1.24 16.56 -23.44
C LYS A 97 -0.94 15.08 -23.16
N ILE A 98 -0.49 14.76 -21.95
CA ILE A 98 -0.20 13.38 -21.52
C ILE A 98 -1.45 12.50 -21.67
N ALA A 99 -2.60 12.98 -21.21
CA ALA A 99 -3.88 12.28 -21.35
C ALA A 99 -4.25 12.06 -22.81
N ARG A 100 -4.09 13.09 -23.66
CA ARG A 100 -4.38 12.99 -25.10
C ARG A 100 -3.48 11.99 -25.82
N ASP A 101 -2.18 12.02 -25.51
CA ASP A 101 -1.21 11.09 -26.08
C ASP A 101 -1.51 9.64 -25.65
N GLU A 102 -1.90 9.42 -24.39
CA GLU A 102 -2.27 8.09 -23.90
C GLU A 102 -3.57 7.57 -24.54
N ILE A 103 -4.58 8.43 -24.74
CA ILE A 103 -5.81 8.08 -25.48
C ILE A 103 -5.46 7.65 -26.91
N ASN A 104 -4.67 8.45 -27.62
CA ASN A 104 -4.25 8.15 -28.99
C ASN A 104 -3.44 6.85 -29.06
N ARG A 105 -2.53 6.64 -28.11
CA ARG A 105 -1.73 5.40 -28.03
C ARG A 105 -2.60 4.17 -27.80
N ARG A 106 -3.60 4.24 -26.90
CA ARG A 106 -4.55 3.14 -26.66
C ARG A 106 -5.43 2.87 -27.89
N ALA A 107 -5.91 3.92 -28.55
CA ALA A 107 -6.69 3.79 -29.79
C ALA A 107 -5.88 3.14 -30.91
N ALA A 108 -4.62 3.54 -31.08
CA ALA A 108 -3.72 2.96 -32.07
C ALA A 108 -3.46 1.46 -31.84
N LYS A 109 -3.37 1.00 -30.58
CA LYS A 109 -3.22 -0.43 -30.25
C LYS A 109 -4.38 -1.30 -30.75
N VAL A 110 -5.57 -0.72 -30.88
CA VAL A 110 -6.77 -1.40 -31.41
C VAL A 110 -7.13 -0.90 -32.81
N HIS A 111 -6.17 -0.30 -33.52
CA HIS A 111 -6.30 0.16 -34.91
C HIS A 111 -7.40 1.21 -35.17
N ILE A 112 -7.75 2.01 -34.16
CA ILE A 112 -8.69 3.12 -34.32
C ILE A 112 -7.93 4.36 -34.81
N PRO A 113 -8.29 4.96 -35.96
CA PRO A 113 -7.64 6.17 -36.49
C PRO A 113 -7.79 7.40 -35.57
N ASN A 114 -6.72 8.19 -35.44
CA ASN A 114 -6.70 9.41 -34.63
C ASN A 114 -7.79 10.43 -35.04
N LEU A 115 -8.17 10.48 -36.32
CA LEU A 115 -9.23 11.38 -36.79
C LEU A 115 -10.58 11.05 -36.13
N LEU A 116 -10.90 9.74 -35.98
CA LEU A 116 -12.13 9.31 -35.31
C LEU A 116 -12.11 9.64 -33.82
N VAL A 117 -10.98 9.40 -33.15
CA VAL A 117 -10.79 9.77 -31.74
C VAL A 117 -10.98 11.26 -31.53
N ASN A 118 -10.33 12.08 -32.38
CA ASN A 118 -10.44 13.54 -32.30
C ASN A 118 -11.87 14.02 -32.56
N GLY A 119 -12.58 13.41 -33.53
CA GLY A 119 -13.98 13.69 -33.80
C GLY A 119 -14.89 13.35 -32.61
N ALA A 120 -14.73 12.16 -32.03
CA ALA A 120 -15.50 11.73 -30.85
C ALA A 120 -15.28 12.67 -29.66
N LEU A 121 -14.05 13.13 -29.43
CA LEU A 121 -13.74 14.07 -28.35
C LEU A 121 -14.27 15.49 -28.58
N GLN A 122 -14.81 15.82 -29.76
CA GLN A 122 -15.54 17.08 -29.96
C GLN A 122 -16.97 17.05 -29.42
N ALA A 123 -17.47 15.88 -28.99
CA ALA A 123 -18.77 15.79 -28.33
C ALA A 123 -18.86 16.77 -27.15
N SER A 124 -20.02 17.42 -27.04
CA SER A 124 -20.30 18.35 -25.94
C SER A 124 -20.42 17.59 -24.64
N SER A 125 -19.79 18.09 -23.58
CA SER A 125 -19.92 17.56 -22.23
C SER A 125 -21.01 18.32 -21.45
N PRO A 126 -21.41 17.90 -20.24
CA PRO A 126 -22.53 18.51 -19.52
C PRO A 126 -22.33 19.99 -19.16
N ASN A 127 -21.09 20.48 -19.16
CA ASN A 127 -20.77 21.88 -18.89
C ASN A 127 -20.71 22.76 -20.16
N GLY A 128 -21.18 22.26 -21.30
CA GLY A 128 -21.23 22.98 -22.58
C GLY A 128 -19.90 23.06 -23.34
N LYS A 129 -18.77 22.65 -22.75
CA LYS A 129 -17.48 22.53 -23.46
C LYS A 129 -17.32 21.13 -24.06
N SER A 130 -16.55 21.01 -25.14
CA SER A 130 -16.19 19.69 -25.69
C SER A 130 -15.26 18.93 -24.76
N TYR A 131 -15.31 17.59 -24.81
CA TYR A 131 -14.37 16.74 -24.06
C TYR A 131 -12.91 17.05 -24.42
N SER A 132 -12.63 17.40 -25.67
CA SER A 132 -11.31 17.83 -26.11
C SER A 132 -10.85 19.11 -25.42
N SER A 133 -11.72 20.10 -25.27
CA SER A 133 -11.40 21.35 -24.56
C SER A 133 -11.12 21.09 -23.08
N ARG A 134 -11.96 20.26 -22.43
CA ARG A 134 -11.80 19.88 -21.02
C ARG A 134 -10.51 19.11 -20.78
N LEU A 135 -10.20 18.11 -21.61
CA LEU A 135 -8.95 17.34 -21.50
C LEU A 135 -7.72 18.24 -21.66
N ASN A 136 -7.72 19.16 -22.64
CA ASN A 136 -6.61 20.09 -22.84
C ASN A 136 -6.44 21.08 -21.66
N ALA A 137 -7.55 21.46 -21.03
CA ALA A 137 -7.57 22.35 -19.88
C ALA A 137 -7.24 21.64 -18.56
N ALA A 138 -7.34 20.30 -18.49
CA ALA A 138 -7.12 19.55 -17.26
C ALA A 138 -5.70 19.79 -16.71
N ARG A 139 -5.64 19.98 -15.39
CA ARG A 139 -4.43 20.25 -14.62
C ARG A 139 -4.22 19.25 -13.50
N SER A 140 -5.24 18.48 -13.10
CA SER A 140 -5.13 17.49 -12.04
C SER A 140 -5.77 16.14 -12.40
N GLU A 141 -5.39 15.10 -11.66
CA GLU A 141 -5.95 13.76 -11.85
C GLU A 141 -7.43 13.68 -11.47
N LYS A 142 -7.84 14.45 -10.46
CA LYS A 142 -9.25 14.55 -10.08
C LYS A 142 -10.09 15.09 -11.23
N GLU A 143 -9.61 16.12 -11.92
CA GLU A 143 -10.27 16.68 -13.10
C GLU A 143 -10.35 15.67 -14.24
N LEU A 144 -9.27 14.92 -14.52
CA LEU A 144 -9.29 13.86 -15.53
C LEU A 144 -10.28 12.74 -15.18
N SER A 145 -10.33 12.31 -13.90
CA SER A 145 -11.29 11.31 -13.45
C SER A 145 -12.72 11.81 -13.64
N ALA A 146 -13.02 13.05 -13.26
CA ALA A 146 -14.35 13.64 -13.42
C ALA A 146 -14.75 13.77 -14.90
N ILE A 147 -13.81 14.13 -15.79
CA ILE A 147 -14.06 14.15 -17.24
C ILE A 147 -14.44 12.75 -17.75
N PHE A 148 -13.75 11.71 -17.28
CA PHE A 148 -14.04 10.32 -17.66
C PHE A 148 -15.38 9.82 -17.10
N ASP A 149 -15.68 10.14 -15.84
CA ASP A 149 -16.93 9.76 -15.17
C ASP A 149 -18.16 10.44 -15.80
N ASP A 150 -17.99 11.68 -16.27
CA ASP A 150 -19.00 12.38 -17.10
C ASP A 150 -19.21 11.66 -18.43
N PHE A 151 -18.13 11.33 -19.14
CA PHE A 151 -18.19 10.66 -20.45
C PHE A 151 -18.91 9.31 -20.37
N THR A 152 -18.54 8.49 -19.39
CA THR A 152 -19.20 7.19 -19.18
C THR A 152 -20.62 7.32 -18.64
N GLY A 153 -20.94 8.42 -17.96
CA GLY A 153 -22.29 8.74 -17.51
C GLY A 153 -23.27 9.10 -18.63
N MET A 154 -22.77 9.48 -19.82
CA MET A 154 -23.62 9.81 -20.98
C MET A 154 -24.22 8.58 -21.66
N VAL A 155 -23.56 7.43 -21.52
CA VAL A 155 -23.98 6.19 -22.16
C VAL A 155 -24.83 5.40 -21.15
N PRO A 156 -26.02 4.90 -21.53
CA PRO A 156 -26.78 3.99 -20.67
C PRO A 156 -25.91 2.81 -20.22
N MET A 157 -25.87 2.53 -18.92
CA MET A 157 -24.96 1.54 -18.30
C MET A 157 -23.46 1.80 -18.51
N GLY A 158 -23.07 2.97 -19.04
CA GLY A 158 -21.69 3.26 -19.40
C GLY A 158 -20.73 3.29 -18.22
N ARG A 159 -21.18 3.71 -17.03
CA ARG A 159 -20.36 3.61 -15.80
C ARG A 159 -20.06 2.15 -15.42
N THR A 160 -21.03 1.27 -15.54
CA THR A 160 -20.86 -0.17 -15.25
C THR A 160 -20.00 -0.85 -16.29
N LEU A 161 -20.20 -0.54 -17.57
CA LEU A 161 -19.50 -1.18 -18.68
C LEU A 161 -18.11 -0.62 -18.91
N PHE A 162 -17.90 0.68 -18.65
CA PHE A 162 -16.68 1.38 -19.02
C PHE A 162 -15.93 2.05 -17.86
N GLY A 163 -16.47 2.04 -16.63
CA GLY A 163 -15.83 2.67 -15.47
C GLY A 163 -14.41 2.13 -15.18
N GLY A 164 -14.18 0.84 -15.44
CA GLY A 164 -12.86 0.20 -15.32
C GLY A 164 -11.81 0.71 -16.31
N PHE A 165 -12.20 1.44 -17.36
CA PHE A 165 -11.26 2.05 -18.31
C PHE A 165 -10.80 3.46 -17.90
N ASN A 166 -11.27 3.98 -16.76
CA ASN A 166 -10.79 5.26 -16.25
C ASN A 166 -9.27 5.19 -16.10
N PRO A 167 -8.49 6.07 -16.76
CA PRO A 167 -7.03 5.99 -16.76
C PRO A 167 -6.41 6.38 -15.41
N VAL A 168 -7.19 6.97 -14.51
CA VAL A 168 -6.77 7.36 -13.16
C VAL A 168 -7.14 6.24 -12.19
N HIS A 169 -6.13 5.48 -11.79
CA HIS A 169 -6.26 4.32 -10.90
C HIS A 169 -5.83 4.61 -9.46
N THR A 170 -5.15 5.74 -9.22
CA THR A 170 -4.72 6.21 -7.90
C THR A 170 -5.21 7.64 -7.68
N GLY A 171 -5.34 8.06 -6.42
CA GLY A 171 -5.77 9.43 -6.14
C GLY A 171 -5.49 9.90 -4.72
N GLY A 172 -5.79 11.18 -4.51
CA GLY A 172 -5.65 11.84 -3.22
C GLY A 172 -4.21 12.10 -2.79
N PRO A 173 -4.03 12.62 -1.56
CA PRO A 173 -2.73 13.08 -1.07
C PRO A 173 -1.70 11.98 -0.80
N MET A 174 -2.13 10.73 -0.72
CA MET A 174 -1.26 9.56 -0.61
C MET A 174 -1.26 8.68 -1.87
N GLN A 175 -1.89 9.11 -2.97
CA GLN A 175 -1.90 8.37 -4.25
C GLN A 175 -2.30 6.88 -4.11
N VAL A 176 -3.32 6.61 -3.28
CA VAL A 176 -3.80 5.24 -3.03
C VAL A 176 -4.63 4.72 -4.20
N SER A 177 -4.54 3.41 -4.47
CA SER A 177 -5.35 2.75 -5.50
C SER A 177 -6.85 2.89 -5.21
N ILE A 178 -7.62 3.24 -6.23
CA ILE A 178 -9.09 3.31 -6.14
C ILE A 178 -9.67 1.91 -5.89
N GLU A 179 -9.14 0.88 -6.54
CA GLU A 179 -9.57 -0.50 -6.34
C GLU A 179 -9.35 -0.95 -4.89
N PHE A 180 -8.18 -0.62 -4.33
CA PHE A 180 -7.91 -0.89 -2.91
C PHE A 180 -8.91 -0.16 -2.00
N ALA A 181 -9.16 1.13 -2.25
CA ALA A 181 -10.11 1.90 -1.46
C ALA A 181 -11.53 1.33 -1.53
N GLU A 182 -11.99 0.91 -2.71
CA GLU A 182 -13.30 0.27 -2.90
C GLU A 182 -13.40 -1.06 -2.13
N GLN A 183 -12.34 -1.86 -2.12
CA GLN A 183 -12.29 -3.11 -1.34
C GLN A 183 -12.30 -2.84 0.19
N GLN A 184 -11.65 -1.76 0.63
CA GLN A 184 -11.54 -1.39 2.05
C GLN A 184 -12.69 -0.49 2.54
N ALA A 185 -13.63 -0.11 1.67
CA ALA A 185 -14.68 0.86 1.97
C ALA A 185 -15.69 0.41 3.02
N ARG A 186 -15.82 -0.91 3.27
CA ARG A 186 -16.83 -1.45 4.20
C ARG A 186 -16.74 -0.86 5.61
N ASN A 187 -15.53 -0.56 6.07
CA ASN A 187 -15.28 -0.03 7.40
C ASN A 187 -15.09 1.50 7.41
N TYR A 188 -15.35 2.19 6.28
CA TYR A 188 -15.22 3.64 6.20
C TYR A 188 -16.32 4.32 7.06
N PRO A 189 -15.96 5.08 8.11
CA PRO A 189 -16.94 5.51 9.11
C PRO A 189 -17.67 6.81 8.72
N TYR A 190 -17.33 7.43 7.60
CA TYR A 190 -17.86 8.73 7.20
C TYR A 190 -18.85 8.60 6.03
N PRO A 191 -19.86 9.49 5.93
CA PRO A 191 -20.72 9.55 4.76
C PRO A 191 -19.90 9.82 3.49
N VAL A 192 -20.25 9.10 2.43
CA VAL A 192 -19.63 9.22 1.10
C VAL A 192 -20.57 9.99 0.18
N GLU A 193 -20.09 11.11 -0.35
CA GLU A 193 -20.79 11.85 -1.38
C GLU A 193 -20.45 11.26 -2.76
N GLY A 194 -21.42 10.60 -3.39
CA GLY A 194 -21.24 10.00 -4.72
C GLY A 194 -20.60 8.61 -4.66
N SER A 195 -19.26 8.52 -4.69
CA SER A 195 -18.56 7.23 -4.77
C SER A 195 -17.24 7.23 -4.00
N ILE A 196 -16.75 6.03 -3.66
CA ILE A 196 -15.44 5.86 -3.00
C ILE A 196 -14.32 6.46 -3.83
N ARG A 197 -14.39 6.35 -5.17
CA ARG A 197 -13.48 7.04 -6.08
C ARG A 197 -13.40 8.55 -5.79
N HIS A 198 -14.54 9.23 -5.67
CA HIS A 198 -14.56 10.66 -5.34
C HIS A 198 -14.03 10.93 -3.94
N GLU A 199 -14.37 10.07 -2.98
CA GLU A 199 -13.90 10.19 -1.60
C GLU A 199 -12.37 10.08 -1.49
N VAL A 200 -11.73 9.22 -2.29
CA VAL A 200 -10.26 9.13 -2.33
C VAL A 200 -9.61 10.45 -2.73
N PHE A 201 -10.25 11.27 -3.59
CA PHE A 201 -9.77 12.61 -3.96
C PHE A 201 -10.06 13.69 -2.91
N SER A 202 -10.70 13.35 -1.78
CA SER A 202 -10.80 14.24 -0.62
C SER A 202 -9.57 14.08 0.28
N ARG A 203 -9.27 15.09 1.11
CA ARG A 203 -8.16 14.98 2.08
C ARG A 203 -8.42 13.85 3.06
N ARG A 204 -9.60 13.86 3.70
CA ARG A 204 -10.02 12.85 4.67
C ARG A 204 -10.00 11.44 4.09
N GLY A 205 -10.62 11.23 2.94
CA GLY A 205 -10.72 9.91 2.31
C GLY A 205 -9.37 9.40 1.82
N GLY A 206 -8.60 10.23 1.10
CA GLY A 206 -7.27 9.83 0.65
C GLY A 206 -6.27 9.60 1.80
N MET A 207 -6.38 10.34 2.91
CA MET A 207 -5.62 10.02 4.13
C MET A 207 -6.09 8.71 4.76
N TYR A 208 -7.40 8.48 4.89
CA TYR A 208 -7.94 7.25 5.48
C TYR A 208 -7.46 6.00 4.73
N PHE A 209 -7.70 5.95 3.43
CA PHE A 209 -7.33 4.78 2.61
C PHE A 209 -5.82 4.67 2.41
N GLY A 210 -5.09 5.79 2.31
CA GLY A 210 -3.63 5.77 2.25
C GLY A 210 -2.98 5.26 3.54
N ILE A 211 -3.50 5.66 4.70
CA ILE A 211 -3.03 5.16 6.00
C ILE A 211 -3.35 3.68 6.16
N ALA A 212 -4.54 3.25 5.72
CA ALA A 212 -4.90 1.82 5.68
C ALA A 212 -3.93 1.03 4.80
N HIS A 213 -3.58 1.56 3.62
CA HIS A 213 -2.63 0.91 2.72
C HIS A 213 -1.21 0.84 3.29
N LEU A 214 -0.78 1.86 4.05
CA LEU A 214 0.58 1.87 4.62
C LEU A 214 0.72 1.02 5.89
N LEU A 215 -0.28 1.09 6.78
CA LEU A 215 -0.19 0.60 8.16
C LEU A 215 -1.25 -0.46 8.51
N GLY A 216 -2.31 -0.60 7.71
CA GLY A 216 -3.47 -1.46 7.99
C GLY A 216 -3.26 -2.95 7.70
N TYR A 217 -2.01 -3.40 7.57
CA TYR A 217 -1.65 -4.80 7.43
C TYR A 217 -0.48 -5.15 8.35
N PRO A 218 -0.52 -6.34 8.99
CA PRO A 218 0.55 -6.78 9.88
C PRO A 218 1.80 -7.15 9.07
N VAL A 219 2.98 -6.89 9.62
CA VAL A 219 4.27 -7.26 8.99
C VAL A 219 5.30 -7.62 10.06
N SER A 220 6.27 -8.44 9.69
CA SER A 220 7.43 -8.80 10.51
C SER A 220 8.67 -7.96 10.19
N TYR A 221 8.51 -6.80 9.53
CA TYR A 221 9.63 -5.95 9.10
C TYR A 221 10.32 -5.26 10.27
N THR A 222 11.65 -5.36 10.29
CA THR A 222 12.52 -4.68 11.26
C THR A 222 12.69 -3.19 10.94
N GLU A 223 12.51 -2.81 9.68
CA GLU A 223 12.71 -1.44 9.20
C GLU A 223 11.46 -0.94 8.46
N PRO A 224 10.97 0.28 8.74
CA PRO A 224 9.88 0.91 7.99
C PRO A 224 10.14 1.03 6.49
N LEU A 225 11.40 1.02 6.07
CA LEU A 225 11.83 1.05 4.66
C LEU A 225 11.08 0.03 3.80
N TYR A 226 10.83 -1.17 4.31
CA TYR A 226 10.12 -2.22 3.57
C TYR A 226 8.61 -1.94 3.44
N ARG A 227 7.98 -1.30 4.45
CA ARG A 227 6.61 -0.79 4.30
C ARG A 227 6.53 0.32 3.24
N PHE A 228 7.56 1.17 3.13
CA PHE A 228 7.58 2.20 2.08
C PHE A 228 7.71 1.59 0.69
N ALA A 229 8.48 0.51 0.55
CA ALA A 229 8.54 -0.24 -0.70
C ALA A 229 7.20 -0.92 -1.02
N ASP A 230 6.59 -1.59 -0.04
CA ASP A 230 5.27 -2.24 -0.19
C ASP A 230 4.16 -1.24 -0.50
N PHE A 231 4.21 -0.03 0.05
CA PHE A 231 3.23 1.01 -0.29
C PHE A 231 3.16 1.24 -1.80
N ASN A 232 4.31 1.22 -2.47
CA ASN A 232 4.43 1.41 -3.91
C ASN A 232 4.25 0.11 -4.72
N ALA A 233 4.69 -1.03 -4.20
CA ALA A 233 4.74 -2.31 -4.92
C ALA A 233 3.56 -3.25 -4.60
N GLY A 234 2.76 -2.94 -3.59
CA GLY A 234 1.72 -3.83 -3.06
C GLY A 234 2.12 -4.48 -1.73
N TRP A 235 1.11 -4.85 -0.95
CA TRP A 235 1.31 -5.48 0.36
C TRP A 235 2.19 -6.73 0.26
N TYR A 236 3.17 -6.80 1.17
CA TYR A 236 4.13 -7.89 1.31
C TYR A 236 5.14 -8.06 0.17
N ALA A 237 5.19 -7.14 -0.80
CA ALA A 237 6.11 -7.23 -1.94
C ALA A 237 7.57 -7.39 -1.49
N SER A 238 8.01 -6.68 -0.45
CA SER A 238 9.39 -6.76 0.07
C SER A 238 9.72 -8.12 0.68
N ARG A 239 8.76 -8.75 1.38
CA ARG A 239 8.91 -10.11 1.91
C ARG A 239 8.94 -11.12 0.76
N ASN A 240 8.03 -10.98 -0.19
CA ASN A 240 7.93 -11.90 -1.31
C ASN A 240 9.16 -11.82 -2.22
N ALA A 241 9.73 -10.63 -2.42
CA ALA A 241 11.01 -10.44 -3.07
C ALA A 241 12.15 -11.15 -2.33
N ALA A 242 12.12 -11.17 -0.99
CA ALA A 242 13.10 -11.91 -0.21
C ALA A 242 12.95 -13.42 -0.36
N PHE A 243 11.70 -13.90 -0.41
CA PHE A 243 11.40 -15.30 -0.73
C PHE A 243 11.88 -15.68 -2.13
N GLN A 244 11.66 -14.84 -3.15
CA GLN A 244 12.18 -15.06 -4.51
C GLN A 244 13.71 -15.11 -4.52
N ASN A 245 14.38 -14.22 -3.76
CA ASN A 245 15.84 -14.27 -3.65
C ASN A 245 16.32 -15.59 -3.01
N ALA A 246 15.70 -16.02 -1.90
CA ALA A 246 16.01 -17.31 -1.27
C ALA A 246 15.75 -18.47 -2.23
N LEU A 247 14.64 -18.45 -2.96
CA LEU A 247 14.30 -19.45 -3.97
C LEU A 247 15.32 -19.51 -5.10
N SER A 248 15.81 -18.37 -5.59
CA SER A 248 16.89 -18.34 -6.57
C SER A 248 18.18 -18.95 -6.05
N ARG A 249 18.52 -18.74 -4.77
CA ARG A 249 19.69 -19.37 -4.14
C ARG A 249 19.50 -20.89 -3.99
N ALA A 250 18.32 -21.32 -3.55
CA ALA A 250 18.04 -22.75 -3.34
C ALA A 250 17.95 -23.55 -4.66
N SER A 251 17.41 -22.95 -5.73
CA SER A 251 17.17 -23.63 -7.00
C SER A 251 18.23 -23.39 -8.08
N GLY A 252 19.05 -22.35 -7.95
CA GLY A 252 19.93 -21.88 -9.02
C GLY A 252 19.21 -21.19 -10.17
N ILE A 253 17.87 -21.03 -10.11
CA ILE A 253 17.07 -20.39 -11.15
C ILE A 253 17.00 -18.87 -10.86
N PRO A 254 17.48 -18.01 -11.77
CA PRO A 254 17.38 -16.56 -11.57
C PRO A 254 15.92 -16.09 -11.65
N LEU A 255 15.48 -15.33 -10.65
CA LEU A 255 14.15 -14.73 -10.59
C LEU A 255 14.24 -13.21 -10.56
N ALA A 256 13.23 -12.56 -11.13
CA ALA A 256 12.97 -11.16 -10.83
C ALA A 256 12.53 -11.06 -9.36
N LEU A 257 13.05 -10.08 -8.64
CA LEU A 257 12.70 -9.82 -7.24
C LEU A 257 11.56 -8.80 -7.18
N ASP A 258 10.46 -9.09 -7.87
CA ASP A 258 9.31 -8.19 -8.02
C ASP A 258 8.23 -8.42 -6.96
N GLY A 259 8.30 -9.50 -6.19
CA GLY A 259 7.33 -9.86 -5.16
C GLY A 259 6.13 -10.66 -5.67
N ASP A 260 6.05 -10.94 -6.98
CA ASP A 260 4.97 -11.73 -7.57
C ASP A 260 5.26 -13.23 -7.43
N LEU A 261 4.56 -13.86 -6.49
CA LEU A 261 4.73 -15.29 -6.22
C LEU A 261 4.00 -16.18 -7.23
N ILE A 262 2.95 -15.64 -7.84
CA ILE A 262 2.06 -16.33 -8.78
C ILE A 262 1.65 -15.41 -9.91
N ARG A 263 1.10 -16.00 -10.97
CA ARG A 263 0.36 -15.24 -11.97
C ARG A 263 -1.09 -15.06 -11.51
N TYR A 264 -1.40 -13.91 -10.92
CA TYR A 264 -2.75 -13.59 -10.46
C TYR A 264 -3.76 -13.63 -11.61
N GLY A 265 -4.98 -14.11 -11.33
CA GLY A 265 -6.03 -14.28 -12.34
C GLY A 265 -5.76 -15.38 -13.38
N SER A 266 -4.75 -16.23 -13.18
CA SER A 266 -4.42 -17.34 -14.06
C SER A 266 -4.23 -18.64 -13.29
N ILE A 267 -4.76 -19.73 -13.84
CA ILE A 267 -4.48 -21.10 -13.36
C ILE A 267 -3.08 -21.58 -13.79
N MET A 268 -2.44 -20.87 -14.73
CA MET A 268 -1.11 -21.23 -15.23
C MET A 268 -0.03 -20.72 -14.27
N PRO A 269 1.01 -21.53 -14.01
CA PRO A 269 2.07 -21.13 -13.09
C PRO A 269 2.88 -19.96 -13.65
N GLY A 270 3.28 -19.06 -12.75
CA GLY A 270 4.26 -18.01 -13.02
C GLY A 270 5.70 -18.53 -12.93
N THR A 271 6.68 -17.65 -13.20
CA THR A 271 8.12 -17.98 -13.12
C THR A 271 8.54 -18.39 -11.71
N THR A 272 8.12 -17.64 -10.68
CA THR A 272 8.35 -17.97 -9.27
C THR A 272 7.80 -19.36 -8.93
N GLU A 273 6.54 -19.63 -9.30
CA GLU A 273 5.90 -20.92 -9.05
C GLU A 273 6.62 -22.08 -9.75
N LEU A 274 7.06 -21.91 -11.01
CA LEU A 274 7.85 -22.92 -11.72
C LEU A 274 9.17 -23.22 -11.02
N ALA A 275 9.86 -22.20 -10.50
CA ALA A 275 11.09 -22.39 -9.73
C ALA A 275 10.84 -23.15 -8.42
N VAL A 276 9.73 -22.89 -7.72
CA VAL A 276 9.36 -23.68 -6.53
C VAL A 276 9.05 -25.14 -6.91
N ARG A 277 8.31 -25.36 -8.00
CA ARG A 277 7.97 -26.71 -8.48
C ARG A 277 9.21 -27.53 -8.83
N ALA A 278 10.28 -26.90 -9.32
CA ALA A 278 11.57 -27.57 -9.55
C ALA A 278 12.19 -28.13 -8.26
N LEU A 279 11.94 -27.49 -7.10
CA LEU A 279 12.38 -27.96 -5.78
C LEU A 279 11.39 -28.95 -5.12
N GLY A 280 10.28 -29.31 -5.77
CA GLY A 280 9.17 -30.05 -5.15
C GLY A 280 9.58 -31.35 -4.44
N LYS A 281 10.54 -32.10 -4.99
CA LYS A 281 11.08 -33.32 -4.36
C LYS A 281 11.85 -33.00 -3.06
N GLN A 282 12.75 -32.02 -3.08
CA GLN A 282 13.52 -31.59 -1.90
C GLN A 282 12.60 -30.98 -0.83
N LEU A 283 11.58 -30.25 -1.27
CA LEU A 283 10.56 -29.67 -0.40
C LEU A 283 9.58 -30.72 0.14
N GLY A 284 9.52 -31.93 -0.43
CA GLY A 284 8.53 -32.95 -0.10
C GLY A 284 7.09 -32.45 -0.31
N MET A 285 6.85 -31.73 -1.40
CA MET A 285 5.57 -31.09 -1.71
C MET A 285 5.11 -31.39 -3.14
N ARG A 286 3.80 -31.57 -3.30
CA ARG A 286 3.16 -31.69 -4.62
C ARG A 286 2.79 -30.30 -5.15
N ASN A 287 2.68 -30.17 -6.47
CA ASN A 287 2.36 -28.90 -7.14
C ASN A 287 1.09 -28.21 -6.61
N PRO A 288 -0.03 -28.91 -6.31
CA PRO A 288 -1.21 -28.25 -5.74
C PRO A 288 -0.94 -27.65 -4.35
N THR A 289 -0.16 -28.33 -3.50
CA THR A 289 0.24 -27.83 -2.17
C THR A 289 1.17 -26.63 -2.28
N ILE A 290 2.08 -26.63 -3.26
CA ILE A 290 2.92 -25.48 -3.56
C ILE A 290 2.05 -24.29 -3.96
N ARG A 291 1.10 -24.50 -4.88
CA ARG A 291 0.23 -23.43 -5.36
C ARG A 291 -0.60 -22.82 -4.24
N ASP A 292 -1.27 -23.65 -3.45
CA ASP A 292 -2.08 -23.24 -2.30
C ASP A 292 -1.28 -22.35 -1.32
N GLN A 293 -0.02 -22.70 -1.05
CA GLN A 293 0.82 -21.90 -0.15
C GLN A 293 1.33 -20.62 -0.81
N LEU A 294 1.63 -20.62 -2.12
CA LEU A 294 2.00 -19.39 -2.84
C LEU A 294 0.82 -18.41 -2.99
N ASP A 295 -0.41 -18.90 -3.09
CA ASP A 295 -1.63 -18.07 -3.12
C ASP A 295 -1.80 -17.25 -1.83
N LYS A 296 -1.18 -17.68 -0.72
CA LYS A 296 -1.12 -16.90 0.54
C LYS A 296 -0.14 -15.73 0.50
N GLY A 297 0.55 -15.49 -0.62
CA GLY A 297 1.58 -14.46 -0.77
C GLY A 297 1.15 -13.03 -0.48
N ASN A 298 -0.15 -12.75 -0.36
CA ASN A 298 -0.71 -11.45 0.03
C ASN A 298 -1.21 -11.39 1.47
N SER A 299 -0.90 -12.38 2.31
CA SER A 299 -1.26 -12.42 3.74
C SER A 299 -0.04 -12.67 4.61
N LEU A 300 -0.17 -12.41 5.92
CA LEU A 300 0.89 -12.69 6.91
C LEU A 300 1.16 -14.20 7.03
N GLU A 301 0.12 -15.02 6.88
CA GLU A 301 0.19 -16.48 7.01
C GLU A 301 1.23 -17.12 6.09
N PHE A 302 1.62 -16.46 4.99
CA PHE A 302 2.65 -16.98 4.10
C PHE A 302 3.96 -17.30 4.83
N GLU A 303 4.36 -16.47 5.81
CA GLU A 303 5.58 -16.66 6.60
C GLU A 303 5.55 -17.96 7.43
N GLU A 304 4.35 -18.41 7.79
CA GLU A 304 4.12 -19.61 8.59
C GLU A 304 3.99 -20.87 7.73
N THR A 305 3.91 -20.71 6.40
CA THR A 305 3.78 -21.85 5.50
C THR A 305 5.03 -22.71 5.52
N LYS A 306 4.81 -24.02 5.42
CA LYS A 306 5.88 -25.00 5.29
C LYS A 306 6.76 -24.72 4.07
N LEU A 307 6.18 -24.18 2.99
CA LEU A 307 6.89 -23.78 1.78
C LEU A 307 7.88 -22.66 2.07
N TYR A 308 7.41 -21.56 2.68
CA TYR A 308 8.25 -20.44 3.06
C TYR A 308 9.43 -20.90 3.91
N GLN A 309 9.15 -21.62 5.00
CA GLN A 309 10.17 -22.08 5.94
C GLN A 309 11.21 -23.00 5.27
N ARG A 310 10.76 -23.96 4.45
CA ARG A 310 11.66 -24.92 3.78
C ARG A 310 12.50 -24.29 2.68
N VAL A 311 11.94 -23.36 1.89
CA VAL A 311 12.73 -22.65 0.85
C VAL A 311 13.86 -21.86 1.50
N PHE A 312 13.57 -21.13 2.58
CA PHE A 312 14.62 -20.42 3.30
C PHE A 312 15.64 -21.36 3.93
N ALA A 313 15.20 -22.45 4.57
CA ALA A 313 16.13 -23.43 5.16
C ALA A 313 17.08 -24.03 4.11
N LEU A 314 16.56 -24.38 2.92
CA LEU A 314 17.39 -24.87 1.81
C LEU A 314 18.38 -23.80 1.32
N ALA A 315 17.92 -22.56 1.17
CA ALA A 315 18.74 -21.45 0.70
C ALA A 315 19.85 -21.07 1.70
N GLU A 316 19.52 -21.02 2.99
CA GLU A 316 20.46 -20.71 4.08
C GLU A 316 21.49 -21.82 4.28
N GLN A 317 21.09 -23.09 4.10
CA GLN A 317 22.01 -24.22 4.08
C GLN A 317 23.00 -24.12 2.91
N ALA A 318 22.54 -23.71 1.73
CA ALA A 318 23.40 -23.54 0.56
C ALA A 318 24.36 -22.33 0.68
N GLU A 319 23.90 -21.24 1.29
CA GLU A 319 24.69 -20.00 1.45
C GLU A 319 25.54 -19.97 2.74
N GLY A 320 25.32 -20.89 3.67
CA GLY A 320 26.06 -20.98 4.94
C GLY A 320 25.77 -19.83 5.92
N ARG A 321 24.66 -19.10 5.73
CA ARG A 321 24.27 -17.95 6.56
C ARG A 321 22.76 -17.72 6.49
N ALA A 322 22.23 -17.03 7.50
CA ALA A 322 20.86 -16.56 7.48
C ALA A 322 20.63 -15.56 6.33
N LEU A 323 19.45 -15.65 5.69
CA LEU A 323 19.03 -14.75 4.61
C LEU A 323 18.03 -13.72 5.13
N PRO A 324 18.04 -12.50 4.56
CA PRO A 324 17.07 -11.47 4.95
C PRO A 324 15.65 -11.92 4.61
N ARG A 325 14.68 -11.55 5.47
CA ARG A 325 13.25 -11.87 5.28
C ARG A 325 12.46 -10.76 4.59
N ALA A 326 13.11 -9.63 4.32
CA ALA A 326 12.62 -8.57 3.47
C ALA A 326 13.78 -7.98 2.66
N VAL A 327 13.54 -7.68 1.38
CA VAL A 327 14.48 -6.98 0.50
C VAL A 327 13.70 -5.97 -0.33
N LEU A 328 14.37 -4.91 -0.80
CA LEU A 328 13.72 -3.94 -1.68
C LEU A 328 13.38 -4.59 -3.04
N PRO A 329 12.11 -4.54 -3.49
CA PRO A 329 11.74 -5.09 -4.79
C PRO A 329 12.45 -4.39 -5.95
N GLY A 330 12.84 -5.17 -6.95
CA GLY A 330 13.53 -4.75 -8.17
C GLY A 330 12.61 -4.20 -9.26
N ILE A 331 11.48 -3.58 -8.89
CA ILE A 331 10.46 -3.12 -9.84
C ILE A 331 10.86 -1.76 -10.44
N VAL A 332 10.76 -1.65 -11.77
CA VAL A 332 10.87 -0.38 -12.48
C VAL A 332 9.49 0.28 -12.53
N LEU A 333 9.40 1.52 -12.07
CA LEU A 333 8.15 2.27 -12.06
C LEU A 333 7.80 2.71 -13.48
N GLN A 334 6.55 2.46 -13.87
CA GLN A 334 6.03 2.82 -15.18
C GLN A 334 4.80 3.71 -15.02
N SER A 335 4.84 4.88 -15.66
CA SER A 335 3.69 5.78 -15.76
C SER A 335 3.90 6.68 -16.97
N PRO A 336 2.83 7.11 -17.68
CA PRO A 336 2.92 8.12 -18.73
C PRO A 336 3.58 9.44 -18.27
N LYS A 337 3.60 9.69 -16.96
CA LYS A 337 4.21 10.88 -16.34
C LYS A 337 5.70 10.72 -16.03
N ILE A 338 6.22 9.49 -16.03
CA ILE A 338 7.60 9.18 -15.62
C ILE A 338 8.50 9.19 -16.86
N THR A 339 9.43 10.14 -16.91
CA THR A 339 10.40 10.31 -18.01
C THR A 339 11.78 9.72 -17.70
N ARG A 340 12.02 9.28 -16.46
CA ARG A 340 13.29 8.70 -15.98
C ARG A 340 13.06 7.30 -15.43
N LYS A 341 14.07 6.44 -15.47
CA LYS A 341 13.97 5.08 -14.91
C LYS A 341 13.98 5.14 -13.38
N LEU A 342 12.80 5.21 -12.77
CA LEU A 342 12.60 5.15 -11.32
C LEU A 342 12.30 3.71 -10.88
N THR A 343 12.58 3.39 -9.62
CA THR A 343 12.34 2.05 -9.05
C THR A 343 11.63 2.14 -7.70
N THR A 344 11.00 1.05 -7.26
CA THR A 344 10.45 0.94 -5.90
C THR A 344 11.52 1.20 -4.84
N ALA A 345 12.74 0.70 -5.05
CA ALA A 345 13.87 1.00 -4.16
C ALA A 345 14.21 2.50 -4.10
N TRP A 346 14.12 3.24 -5.21
CA TRP A 346 14.28 4.70 -5.20
C TRP A 346 13.17 5.37 -4.38
N PHE A 347 11.93 4.98 -4.61
CA PHE A 347 10.78 5.53 -3.87
C PHE A 347 10.94 5.31 -2.36
N ALA A 348 11.17 4.06 -1.95
CA ALA A 348 11.30 3.68 -0.54
C ALA A 348 12.42 4.46 0.17
N LYS A 349 13.58 4.63 -0.49
CA LYS A 349 14.70 5.41 0.06
C LYS A 349 14.37 6.89 0.20
N ARG A 350 13.63 7.48 -0.76
CA ARG A 350 13.20 8.88 -0.67
C ARG A 350 12.20 9.11 0.45
N VAL A 351 11.28 8.17 0.66
CA VAL A 351 10.38 8.19 1.82
C VAL A 351 11.19 8.01 3.11
N ASP A 352 12.14 7.08 3.16
CA ASP A 352 12.97 6.85 4.35
C ASP A 352 13.80 8.09 4.75
N GLU A 353 14.35 8.83 3.78
CA GLU A 353 15.00 10.12 4.05
C GLU A 353 14.04 11.12 4.73
N ARG A 354 12.78 11.20 4.28
CA ARG A 354 11.74 12.06 4.87
C ARG A 354 11.34 11.57 6.26
N TYR A 355 11.17 10.27 6.41
CA TYR A 355 10.86 9.60 7.66
C TYR A 355 11.91 9.89 8.72
N ARG A 356 13.21 9.71 8.41
CA ARG A 356 14.31 10.01 9.34
C ARG A 356 14.35 11.48 9.75
N ARG A 357 14.10 12.40 8.81
CA ARG A 357 13.99 13.84 9.13
C ARG A 357 12.80 14.14 10.05
N CYS A 358 11.67 13.45 9.88
CA CYS A 358 10.54 13.56 10.78
C CYS A 358 10.88 13.02 12.17
N MET A 359 11.47 11.82 12.25
CA MET A 359 11.87 11.18 13.51
C MET A 359 12.85 12.06 14.30
N ALA A 360 13.78 12.74 13.62
CA ALA A 360 14.72 13.68 14.26
C ALA A 360 14.06 14.90 14.91
N LYS A 361 12.81 15.24 14.55
CA LYS A 361 11.99 16.27 15.22
C LYS A 361 11.08 15.71 16.32
N GLY A 362 10.89 14.39 16.30
CA GLY A 362 9.95 13.68 17.16
C GLY A 362 10.59 13.05 18.39
N GLY A 363 11.91 12.85 18.35
CA GLY A 363 12.75 12.47 19.48
C GLY A 363 13.14 13.62 20.39
#